data_AF-A0ABD7SP54-F1
#
_entry.id   AF-A0ABD7SP54-F1
#
_cell.length_a   1.000
_cell.length_b   1.000
_cell.length_c   1.000
_cell.angle_alpha   90.00
_cell.angle_beta   90.00
_cell.angle_gamma   90.00
#
_symmetry.space_group_name_H-M   'P 1'
#
loop_
_entity.id
_entity.type
_entity.pdbx_description
1 polymer ?
#
loop_
_entity_poly.entity_id
_entity_poly.type
_entity_poly.pdbx_seq_one_letter_code
_entity_poly.pdbx_strand_id
1 'polypeptide(L)'
;MRLIIFIILSLITFFISMYYKYYYTKPSEYYSSLYIINASNEVSHIKISTNIKNNEFISQTYVRSAGINDIAVFSSKGEIKEGNIRGEYILSYSMNEVNPVSVVDIDKAELFIRLKARTAFSHNENIKLLYSDNGIHIFDMQRNNNTIMYSSNK
;
A
#
# COMPACT_ATOMS: atom_id res chain seq x y z
N MET A 1 -47.58 -13.25 12.26
CA MET A 1 -46.38 -14.10 12.06
C MET A 1 -45.43 -13.58 10.99
N ARG A 2 -45.87 -13.36 9.73
CA ARG A 2 -44.96 -12.91 8.63
C ARG A 2 -44.23 -11.60 8.91
N LEU A 3 -44.91 -10.60 9.50
CA LEU A 3 -44.31 -9.31 9.88
C LEU A 3 -43.19 -9.48 10.93
N ILE A 4 -43.43 -10.31 11.94
CA ILE A 4 -42.46 -10.57 13.03
C ILE A 4 -41.22 -11.25 12.47
N ILE A 5 -41.40 -12.25 11.59
CA ILE A 5 -40.29 -12.95 10.91
C ILE A 5 -39.48 -11.96 10.06
N PHE A 6 -40.14 -11.08 9.30
CA PHE A 6 -39.47 -10.06 8.49
C PHE A 6 -38.65 -9.07 9.32
N ILE A 7 -39.20 -8.60 10.44
CA ILE A 7 -38.52 -7.69 11.36
C ILE A 7 -37.28 -8.37 11.97
N ILE A 8 -37.41 -9.61 12.43
CA ILE A 8 -36.29 -10.37 13.03
C ILE A 8 -35.19 -10.60 11.98
N LEU A 9 -35.55 -11.04 10.77
CA LEU A 9 -34.59 -11.20 9.68
C LEU A 9 -33.87 -9.89 9.36
N SER A 10 -34.61 -8.78 9.22
CA SER A 10 -34.03 -7.48 8.92
C SER A 10 -33.05 -7.01 10.00
N LEU A 11 -33.40 -7.21 11.28
CA LEU A 11 -32.52 -6.92 12.42
C LEU A 11 -31.25 -7.77 12.37
N ILE A 12 -31.37 -9.08 12.13
CA ILE A 12 -30.22 -9.99 12.02
C ILE A 12 -29.30 -9.54 10.88
N THR A 13 -29.84 -9.27 9.69
CA THR A 13 -29.05 -8.81 8.53
C THR A 13 -28.37 -7.48 8.81
N PHE A 14 -29.06 -6.56 9.50
CA PHE A 14 -28.49 -5.27 9.91
C PHE A 14 -27.32 -5.44 10.88
N PHE A 15 -27.49 -6.23 11.95
CA PHE A 15 -26.42 -6.48 12.92
C PHE A 15 -25.23 -7.22 12.30
N ILE A 16 -25.47 -8.20 11.43
CA ILE A 16 -24.40 -8.90 10.69
C ILE A 16 -23.64 -7.90 9.81
N SER A 17 -24.35 -7.06 9.06
CA SER A 17 -23.73 -6.07 8.18
C SER A 17 -22.89 -5.06 8.96
N MET A 18 -23.38 -4.60 10.11
CA MET A 18 -22.64 -3.70 11.01
C MET A 18 -21.40 -4.39 11.61
N TYR A 19 -21.53 -5.65 12.01
CA TYR A 19 -20.41 -6.43 12.52
C TYR A 19 -19.30 -6.61 11.48
N TYR A 20 -19.67 -7.01 10.25
CA TYR A 20 -18.74 -7.13 9.13
C TYR A 20 -18.07 -5.79 8.85
N LYS A 21 -18.86 -4.71 8.71
CA LYS A 21 -18.31 -3.37 8.48
C LYS A 21 -17.28 -3.01 9.55
N TYR A 22 -17.62 -3.15 10.83
CA TYR A 22 -16.72 -2.85 11.94
C TYR A 22 -15.43 -3.67 11.88
N TYR A 23 -15.53 -4.99 11.67
CA TYR A 23 -14.38 -5.90 11.63
C TYR A 23 -13.40 -5.54 10.51
N TYR A 24 -13.90 -5.25 9.30
CA TYR A 24 -13.07 -4.92 8.14
C TYR A 24 -12.59 -3.46 8.11
N THR A 25 -13.20 -2.56 8.91
CA THR A 25 -12.75 -1.15 9.03
C THR A 25 -11.68 -0.92 10.11
N LYS A 26 -11.26 -1.96 10.85
CA LYS A 26 -10.25 -1.78 11.89
C LYS A 26 -8.92 -1.31 11.29
N PRO A 27 -8.20 -0.39 11.98
CA PRO A 27 -6.86 -0.01 11.58
C PRO A 27 -5.97 -1.24 11.49
N SER A 28 -5.25 -1.37 10.39
CA SER A 28 -4.28 -2.44 10.18
C SER A 28 -2.95 -1.84 9.72
N GLU A 29 -1.86 -2.41 10.23
CA GLU A 29 -0.49 -2.03 9.86
C GLU A 29 0.12 -3.15 9.03
N TYR A 30 0.76 -2.77 7.92
CA TYR A 30 1.41 -3.68 7.00
C TYR A 30 2.82 -3.21 6.70
N TYR A 31 3.74 -4.16 6.61
CA TYR A 31 5.15 -3.92 6.39
C TYR A 31 5.63 -4.69 5.16
N SER A 32 6.48 -4.07 4.36
CA SER A 32 7.18 -4.73 3.25
C SER A 32 8.64 -4.28 3.20
N SER A 33 9.51 -5.16 2.73
CA SER A 33 10.93 -4.89 2.54
C SER A 33 11.35 -5.45 1.20
N LEU A 34 11.96 -4.62 0.37
CA LEU A 34 12.37 -4.96 -0.99
C LEU A 34 13.83 -4.59 -1.21
N TYR A 35 14.56 -5.48 -1.87
CA TYR A 35 15.89 -5.21 -2.40
C TYR A 35 15.77 -5.10 -3.92
N ILE A 36 16.21 -3.97 -4.47
CA ILE A 36 16.14 -3.69 -5.90
C ILE A 36 17.57 -3.59 -6.41
N ILE A 37 17.87 -4.40 -7.42
CA ILE A 37 19.14 -4.36 -8.14
C ILE A 37 18.92 -3.46 -9.35
N ASN A 38 19.58 -2.29 -9.36
CA ASN A 38 19.50 -1.33 -10.45
C ASN A 38 20.38 -1.75 -11.63
N ALA A 39 20.23 -1.10 -12.79
CA ALA A 39 21.02 -1.39 -13.99
C ALA A 39 22.53 -1.19 -13.77
N SER A 40 22.91 -0.35 -12.81
CA SER A 40 24.29 -0.12 -12.36
C SER A 40 24.83 -1.21 -11.42
N ASN A 41 24.12 -2.34 -11.26
CA ASN A 41 24.38 -3.40 -10.27
C ASN A 41 24.41 -2.92 -8.81
N GLU A 42 23.84 -1.75 -8.55
CA GLU A 42 23.70 -1.21 -7.20
C GLU A 42 22.46 -1.80 -6.53
N VAL A 43 22.61 -2.19 -5.26
CA VAL A 43 21.52 -2.73 -4.44
C VAL A 43 20.92 -1.60 -3.63
N SER A 44 19.74 -1.16 -4.02
CA SER A 44 18.89 -0.25 -3.28
C SER A 44 17.96 -1.02 -2.35
N HIS A 45 17.74 -0.50 -1.13
CA HIS A 45 16.83 -1.09 -0.16
C HIS A 45 15.61 -0.18 0.05
N ILE A 46 14.42 -0.78 -0.04
CA ILE A 46 13.16 -0.12 0.28
C ILE A 46 12.52 -0.81 1.48
N LYS A 47 12.11 -0.04 2.47
CA LYS A 47 11.17 -0.48 3.50
C LYS A 47 9.88 0.31 3.38
N ILE A 48 8.74 -0.37 3.39
CA ILE A 48 7.41 0.22 3.31
C ILE A 48 6.66 -0.11 4.60
N SER A 49 6.04 0.91 5.20
CA SER A 49 5.16 0.79 6.36
C SER A 49 3.84 1.46 6.04
N THR A 50 2.77 0.69 5.92
CA THR A 50 1.45 1.17 5.52
C THR A 50 0.46 0.98 6.66
N ASN A 51 -0.25 2.06 7.02
CA ASN A 51 -1.40 2.01 7.91
C ASN A 51 -2.66 2.20 7.07
N ILE A 52 -3.65 1.31 7.22
CA ILE A 52 -4.92 1.35 6.50
C ILE A 52 -6.06 1.49 7.50
N LYS A 53 -6.97 2.43 7.26
CA LYS A 53 -8.20 2.63 8.05
C LYS A 53 -9.31 3.16 7.15
N ASN A 54 -10.50 2.56 7.20
CA ASN A 54 -11.66 2.99 6.42
C ASN A 54 -11.36 3.18 4.91
N ASN A 55 -10.63 2.24 4.29
CA ASN A 55 -10.14 2.30 2.91
C ASN A 55 -9.15 3.44 2.60
N GLU A 56 -8.89 4.36 3.53
CA GLU A 56 -7.78 5.30 3.44
C GLU A 56 -6.50 4.63 3.90
N PHE A 57 -5.37 5.02 3.31
CA PHE A 57 -4.06 4.55 3.72
C PHE A 57 -3.06 5.69 3.82
N ILE A 58 -2.11 5.51 4.74
CA ILE A 58 -0.89 6.30 4.84
C ILE A 58 0.28 5.33 4.79
N SER A 59 1.18 5.50 3.84
CA SER A 59 2.35 4.64 3.65
C SER A 59 3.64 5.44 3.72
N GLN A 60 4.55 5.03 4.60
CA GLN A 60 5.92 5.54 4.66
C GLN A 60 6.84 4.62 3.89
N THR A 61 7.53 5.16 2.89
CA THR A 61 8.53 4.48 2.07
C THR A 61 9.91 5.03 2.42
N TYR A 62 10.73 4.19 3.04
CA TYR A 62 12.12 4.48 3.39
C TYR A 62 13.01 3.92 2.28
N VAL A 63 13.87 4.76 1.73
CA VAL A 63 14.76 4.39 0.61
C VAL A 63 16.19 4.61 1.04
N ARG A 64 17.00 3.57 0.92
CA ARG A 64 18.45 3.64 1.10
C ARG A 64 19.13 3.19 -0.18
N SER A 65 20.05 4.02 -0.66
CA SER A 65 20.87 3.77 -1.85
C SER A 65 22.23 4.42 -1.65
N ALA A 66 23.26 3.89 -2.30
CA ALA A 66 24.60 4.47 -2.33
C ALA A 66 24.65 5.81 -3.08
N GLY A 67 23.63 6.13 -3.90
CA GLY A 67 23.54 7.38 -4.65
C GLY A 67 23.01 8.58 -3.87
N ILE A 68 22.58 8.39 -2.62
CA ILE A 68 22.05 9.44 -1.73
C ILE A 68 22.80 9.45 -0.40
N ASN A 69 22.90 10.63 0.23
CA ASN A 69 23.71 10.81 1.44
C ASN A 69 23.05 10.34 2.74
N ASP A 70 21.76 9.98 2.73
CA ASP A 70 21.02 9.49 3.88
C ASP A 70 19.78 8.68 3.41
N ILE A 71 18.92 8.26 4.34
CA ILE A 71 17.65 7.58 4.05
C ILE A 71 16.60 8.62 3.64
N ALA A 72 16.15 8.54 2.39
CA ALA A 72 15.02 9.33 1.91
C ALA A 72 13.71 8.74 2.46
N VAL A 73 12.78 9.60 2.87
CA VAL A 73 11.46 9.18 3.36
C VAL A 73 10.38 9.83 2.52
N PHE A 74 9.53 9.00 1.94
CA PHE A 74 8.35 9.42 1.18
C PHE A 74 7.08 8.97 1.89
N SER A 75 6.13 9.89 2.05
CA SER A 75 4.80 9.62 2.60
C SER A 75 3.79 9.63 1.46
N SER A 76 3.12 8.51 1.27
CA SER A 76 1.97 8.39 0.36
C SER A 76 0.68 8.41 1.17
N LYS A 77 -0.28 9.24 0.77
CA LYS A 77 -1.62 9.26 1.35
C LYS A 77 -2.65 9.09 0.24
N GLY A 78 -3.60 8.20 0.46
CA GLY A 78 -4.61 7.91 -0.54
C GLY A 78 -5.74 7.03 -0.04
N GLU A 79 -6.48 6.50 -0.99
CA GLU A 79 -7.62 5.63 -0.78
C GLU A 79 -7.56 4.42 -1.72
N ILE A 80 -8.05 3.29 -1.22
CA ILE A 80 -8.26 2.06 -1.97
C ILE A 80 -9.71 2.08 -2.44
N LYS A 81 -9.91 2.33 -3.74
CA LYS A 81 -11.20 2.29 -4.42
C LYS A 81 -11.53 0.86 -4.82
N GLU A 82 -12.84 0.59 -4.89
CA GLU A 82 -13.50 -0.71 -5.03
C GLU A 82 -12.63 -1.85 -5.58
N GLY A 83 -12.61 -2.95 -4.82
CA GLY A 83 -12.11 -4.24 -5.27
C GLY A 83 -13.21 -5.00 -6.01
N ASN A 84 -12.95 -5.48 -7.23
CA ASN A 84 -13.85 -6.44 -7.85
C ASN A 84 -13.68 -7.84 -7.20
N ILE A 85 -14.61 -8.76 -7.46
CA ILE A 85 -14.54 -10.15 -6.96
C ILE A 85 -13.27 -10.92 -7.37
N ARG A 86 -12.47 -10.38 -8.31
CA ARG A 86 -11.20 -10.95 -8.76
C ARG A 86 -9.99 -10.39 -8.01
N GLY A 87 -10.23 -9.56 -6.99
CA GLY A 87 -9.17 -8.93 -6.20
C GLY A 87 -8.44 -7.81 -6.94
N GLU A 88 -9.05 -7.19 -7.94
CA GLU A 88 -8.49 -6.03 -8.63
C GLU A 88 -8.98 -4.75 -7.95
N TYR A 89 -8.04 -3.93 -7.49
CA TYR A 89 -8.28 -2.70 -6.73
C TYR A 89 -7.67 -1.50 -7.46
N ILE A 90 -8.24 -0.32 -7.22
CA ILE A 90 -7.69 0.95 -7.72
C ILE A 90 -7.16 1.76 -6.53
N LEU A 91 -5.87 2.07 -6.51
CA LEU A 91 -5.27 2.95 -5.51
C LEU A 91 -5.16 4.36 -6.07
N SER A 92 -5.80 5.31 -5.38
CA SER A 92 -5.76 6.73 -5.69
C SER A 92 -4.98 7.45 -4.60
N TYR A 93 -3.81 8.02 -4.90
CA TYR A 93 -2.94 8.61 -3.86
C TYR A 93 -2.05 9.74 -4.36
N SER A 94 -1.58 10.56 -3.42
CA SER A 94 -0.48 11.50 -3.63
C SER A 94 0.72 11.13 -2.76
N MET A 95 1.91 11.49 -3.22
CA MET A 95 3.17 11.20 -2.54
C MET A 95 3.92 12.50 -2.26
N ASN A 96 4.46 12.64 -1.07
CA ASN A 96 5.31 13.77 -0.67
C ASN A 96 6.62 13.24 -0.09
N GLU A 97 7.72 13.94 -0.35
CA GLU A 97 8.97 13.69 0.36
C GLU A 97 8.90 14.37 1.73
N VAL A 98 9.19 13.60 2.78
CA VAL A 98 9.16 14.05 4.18
C VAL A 98 10.56 14.36 4.67
N ASN A 99 11.54 13.55 4.28
CA ASN A 99 12.95 13.76 4.60
C ASN A 99 13.74 13.98 3.31
N PRO A 100 14.00 15.25 2.91
CA PRO A 100 14.76 15.54 1.72
C PRO A 100 16.23 15.17 1.89
N VAL A 101 16.78 14.47 0.90
CA VAL A 101 18.19 14.06 0.85
C VAL A 101 18.88 14.64 -0.38
N SER A 102 20.22 14.66 -0.36
CA SER A 102 21.02 15.10 -1.50
C SER A 102 21.50 13.89 -2.32
N VAL A 103 21.43 14.02 -3.64
CA VAL A 103 22.04 13.05 -4.57
C VAL A 103 23.54 13.27 -4.58
N VAL A 104 24.29 12.22 -4.25
CA VAL A 104 25.76 12.20 -4.29
C VAL A 104 26.29 11.52 -5.55
N ASP A 105 25.53 10.59 -6.12
CA ASP A 105 25.86 9.88 -7.36
C ASP A 105 24.57 9.55 -8.12
N ILE A 106 24.38 10.19 -9.27
CA ILE A 106 23.15 10.11 -10.05
C ILE A 106 22.92 8.72 -10.64
N ASP A 107 24.00 8.01 -11.02
CA ASP A 107 23.93 6.68 -11.64
C ASP A 107 23.54 5.59 -10.63
N LYS A 108 23.75 5.89 -9.34
CA LYS A 108 23.34 5.03 -8.23
C LYS A 108 22.01 5.45 -7.61
N ALA A 109 21.53 6.67 -7.86
CA ALA A 109 20.31 7.22 -7.25
C ALA A 109 19.03 6.97 -8.07
N GLU A 110 19.05 6.07 -9.06
CA GLU A 110 17.94 5.84 -10.01
C GLU A 110 16.59 5.65 -9.31
N LEU A 111 16.53 4.79 -8.29
CA LEU A 111 15.31 4.52 -7.54
C LEU A 111 14.80 5.76 -6.79
N PHE A 112 15.70 6.50 -6.14
CA PHE A 112 15.37 7.74 -5.45
C PHE A 112 14.79 8.76 -6.43
N ILE A 113 15.43 8.96 -7.58
CA ILE A 113 14.99 9.88 -8.62
C ILE A 113 13.60 9.50 -9.14
N ARG A 114 13.34 8.20 -9.35
CA ARG A 114 12.01 7.72 -9.74
C ARG A 114 10.95 8.05 -8.70
N LEU A 115 11.22 7.82 -7.41
CA LEU A 115 10.28 8.16 -6.34
C LEU A 115 10.09 9.67 -6.20
N LYS A 116 11.16 10.45 -6.33
CA LYS A 116 11.12 11.91 -6.33
C LYS A 116 10.26 12.45 -7.49
N ALA A 117 10.38 11.89 -8.69
CA ALA A 117 9.54 12.28 -9.82
C ALA A 117 8.04 12.03 -9.56
N ARG A 118 7.71 11.00 -8.78
CA ARG A 118 6.32 10.68 -8.43
C ARG A 118 5.69 11.67 -7.48
N THR A 119 6.45 12.47 -6.75
CA THR A 119 5.87 13.47 -5.84
C THR A 119 5.19 14.63 -6.60
N ALA A 120 5.42 14.75 -7.91
CA ALA A 120 4.88 15.85 -8.71
C ALA A 120 3.37 15.73 -9.00
N PHE A 121 2.80 14.53 -8.96
CA PHE A 121 1.42 14.28 -9.39
C PHE A 121 0.71 13.28 -8.48
N SER A 122 -0.62 13.35 -8.47
CA SER A 122 -1.46 12.29 -7.92
C SER A 122 -1.48 11.09 -8.87
N HIS A 123 -1.55 9.89 -8.31
CA HIS A 123 -1.50 8.62 -9.03
C HIS A 123 -2.82 7.87 -8.86
N ASN A 124 -3.25 7.21 -9.93
CA ASN A 124 -4.29 6.18 -9.92
C ASN A 124 -3.67 4.90 -10.47
N GLU A 125 -3.57 3.86 -9.64
CA GLU A 125 -2.92 2.61 -9.99
C GLU A 125 -3.86 1.43 -9.81
N ASN A 126 -3.86 0.51 -10.78
CA ASN A 126 -4.53 -0.77 -10.62
C ASN A 126 -3.56 -1.74 -9.94
N ILE A 127 -4.01 -2.41 -8.89
CA ILE A 127 -3.28 -3.51 -8.26
C ILE A 127 -4.16 -4.74 -8.17
N LYS A 128 -3.55 -5.91 -8.08
CA LYS A 128 -4.27 -7.17 -7.93
C LYS A 128 -3.78 -7.94 -6.71
N LEU A 129 -4.70 -8.30 -5.83
CA LEU A 129 -4.43 -9.21 -4.73
C LEU A 129 -4.28 -10.63 -5.28
N LEU A 130 -3.10 -11.21 -5.15
CA LEU A 130 -2.80 -12.57 -5.59
C LEU A 130 -3.00 -13.58 -4.46
N TYR A 131 -2.70 -13.19 -3.22
CA TYR A 131 -2.76 -14.06 -2.06
C TYR A 131 -3.05 -13.27 -0.79
N SER A 132 -3.86 -13.83 0.10
CA SER A 132 -4.19 -13.25 1.40
C SER A 132 -4.51 -14.35 2.39
N ASP A 133 -3.58 -14.65 3.29
CA ASP A 133 -3.80 -15.58 4.40
C ASP A 133 -2.78 -15.35 5.53
N ASN A 134 -3.16 -15.66 6.77
CA ASN A 134 -2.29 -15.58 7.96
C ASN A 134 -1.52 -14.23 8.12
N GLY A 135 -2.16 -13.11 7.73
CA GLY A 135 -1.54 -11.78 7.80
C GLY A 135 -0.50 -11.50 6.72
N ILE A 136 -0.37 -12.38 5.73
CA ILE A 136 0.48 -12.20 4.56
C ILE A 136 -0.40 -11.85 3.37
N HIS A 137 -0.07 -10.74 2.72
CA HIS A 137 -0.79 -10.25 1.53
C HIS A 137 0.20 -10.04 0.38
N ILE A 138 -0.06 -10.66 -0.76
CA ILE A 138 0.78 -10.53 -1.95
C ILE A 138 -0.02 -9.79 -3.00
N PHE A 139 0.51 -8.65 -3.45
CA PHE A 139 -0.09 -7.83 -4.48
C PHE A 139 0.79 -7.80 -5.72
N ASP A 140 0.20 -8.07 -6.87
CA ASP A 140 0.73 -7.66 -8.16
C ASP A 140 0.44 -6.17 -8.33
N MET A 141 1.50 -5.36 -8.38
CA MET A 141 1.38 -3.92 -8.54
C MET A 141 1.08 -3.52 -9.98
N GLN A 142 1.04 -4.48 -10.92
CA GLN A 142 0.83 -4.35 -12.38
C GLN A 142 1.79 -3.40 -13.12
N ARG A 143 2.56 -2.61 -12.38
CA ARG A 143 3.65 -1.75 -12.85
C ARG A 143 4.95 -2.52 -12.78
N ASN A 144 5.71 -2.48 -13.87
CA ASN A 144 7.06 -3.05 -13.98
C ASN A 144 7.15 -4.54 -13.58
N ASN A 145 6.05 -5.30 -13.69
CA ASN A 145 5.94 -6.71 -13.27
C ASN A 145 6.38 -6.95 -11.80
N ASN A 146 6.17 -5.95 -10.93
CA ASN A 146 6.56 -6.05 -9.54
C ASN A 146 5.46 -6.67 -8.69
N THR A 147 5.79 -7.76 -8.01
CA THR A 147 4.96 -8.34 -6.95
C THR A 147 5.52 -7.94 -5.59
N ILE A 148 4.67 -7.40 -4.72
CA ILE A 148 5.06 -6.96 -3.37
C ILE A 148 4.32 -7.81 -2.35
N MET A 149 5.09 -8.41 -1.44
CA MET A 149 4.58 -9.10 -0.27
C MET A 149 4.56 -8.15 0.92
N TYR A 150 3.42 -8.08 1.58
CA TYR A 150 3.19 -7.36 2.82
C TYR A 150 2.91 -8.35 3.95
N SER A 151 3.45 -8.07 5.13
CA SER A 151 3.17 -8.79 6.37
C SER A 151 2.52 -7.85 7.37
N SER A 152 1.45 -8.29 8.04
CA SER A 152 0.88 -7.61 9.20
C SER A 152 1.59 -7.95 10.52
N ASN A 153 2.47 -8.95 10.50
CA ASN A 153 3.30 -9.34 11.63
C ASN A 153 4.65 -8.60 11.55
N LYS A 154 5.00 -7.89 12.62
CA LYS A 154 6.28 -7.18 12.78
C LYS A 154 7.47 -8.13 12.88
#